data_AF-A0A521VE77-F1
#
_entry.id   AF-A0A521VE77-F1
#
_cell.length_a   1.000
_cell.length_b   1.000
_cell.length_c   1.000
_cell.angle_alpha   90.00
_cell.angle_beta   90.00
_cell.angle_gamma   90.00
#
_symmetry.space_group_name_H-M   'P 1'
#
loop_
_entity.id
_entity.type
_entity.pdbx_description
1 polymer ?
#
loop_
_entity_poly.entity_id
_entity_poly.type
_entity_poly.pdbx_seq_one_letter_code
_entity_poly.pdbx_strand_id
1 'polypeptide(L)'
;MLPQQEHLLSVGGEQLKPRREFMNTVRIAAVGLALGMFGFMAVPVSAEDYTAVMQRDIKWQDAPSIGPGAKTALIDGDPKSSGLFVMRLKLPAKTTIKLHT
;
A
#
# COMPACT_ATOMS: atom_id res chain seq x y z
N MET A 1 -63.54 -17.61 61.06
CA MET A 1 -62.17 -17.81 61.58
C MET A 1 -61.21 -17.87 60.40
N LEU A 2 -60.45 -16.81 60.16
CA LEU A 2 -59.15 -16.86 59.46
C LEU A 2 -58.09 -17.20 60.51
N PRO A 3 -56.94 -17.80 60.16
CA PRO A 3 -55.82 -17.06 59.52
C PRO A 3 -55.08 -17.96 58.49
N GLN A 4 -54.09 -17.58 57.69
CA GLN A 4 -53.33 -16.36 57.40
C GLN A 4 -52.58 -16.64 56.08
N GLN A 5 -52.40 -15.61 55.24
CA GLN A 5 -51.46 -15.61 54.11
C GLN A 5 -50.02 -15.27 54.55
N GLU A 6 -49.11 -15.38 53.57
CA GLU A 6 -47.70 -14.93 53.52
C GLU A 6 -46.71 -15.94 54.15
N HIS A 7 -45.58 -16.34 53.55
CA HIS A 7 -44.63 -15.55 52.78
C HIS A 7 -43.59 -16.47 52.10
N LEU A 8 -43.46 -16.29 50.78
CA LEU A 8 -42.24 -16.28 49.96
C LEU A 8 -40.96 -16.94 50.53
N LEU A 9 -40.44 -17.96 49.83
CA LEU A 9 -39.01 -18.13 49.52
C LEU A 9 -38.86 -18.92 48.21
N SER A 10 -39.08 -18.22 47.10
CA SER A 10 -38.75 -18.68 45.75
C SER A 10 -37.33 -18.21 45.41
N VAL A 11 -36.53 -19.17 44.91
CA VAL A 11 -35.23 -19.02 44.24
C VAL A 11 -34.06 -18.61 45.13
N GLY A 12 -33.46 -19.62 45.76
CA GLY A 12 -32.05 -19.60 46.15
C GLY A 12 -31.18 -19.40 44.91
N GLY A 13 -30.17 -18.54 45.06
CA GLY A 13 -29.27 -18.15 43.98
C GLY A 13 -28.42 -19.30 43.48
N GLU A 14 -28.40 -19.50 42.17
CA GLU A 14 -27.26 -20.06 41.47
C GLU A 14 -26.71 -18.97 40.56
N GLN A 15 -25.89 -18.10 41.16
CA GLN A 15 -24.88 -17.34 40.43
C GLN A 15 -24.05 -18.37 39.64
N LEU A 16 -24.31 -18.47 38.33
CA LEU A 16 -23.61 -19.37 37.43
C LEU A 16 -22.15 -18.91 37.31
N LYS A 17 -21.31 -19.34 38.24
CA LYS A 17 -19.86 -19.18 38.12
C LYS A 17 -19.41 -20.12 37.00
N PRO A 18 -18.89 -19.60 35.87
CA PRO A 18 -18.51 -20.46 34.77
C PRO A 18 -17.48 -21.48 35.24
N ARG A 19 -17.76 -22.76 34.98
CA ARG A 19 -16.90 -23.90 35.33
C ARG A 19 -15.51 -23.62 34.78
N ARG A 20 -14.46 -23.73 35.61
CA ARG A 20 -13.06 -23.44 35.21
C ARG A 20 -12.65 -24.14 33.90
N GLU A 21 -13.20 -25.31 33.64
CA GLU A 21 -13.06 -26.06 32.38
C GLU A 21 -13.57 -25.30 31.15
N PHE A 22 -14.76 -24.69 31.25
CA PHE A 22 -15.36 -23.89 30.18
C PHE A 22 -14.51 -22.64 29.88
N MET A 23 -13.99 -21.99 30.92
CA MET A 23 -13.15 -20.80 30.77
C MET A 23 -11.78 -21.11 30.15
N ASN A 24 -11.23 -22.31 30.37
CA ASN A 24 -9.97 -22.73 29.77
C ASN A 24 -10.13 -23.11 28.28
N THR A 25 -11.24 -23.75 27.91
CA THR A 25 -11.57 -24.02 26.50
C THR A 25 -11.78 -22.73 25.71
N VAL A 26 -12.49 -21.75 26.27
CA VAL A 26 -12.69 -20.43 25.65
C VAL A 26 -11.35 -19.69 25.48
N ARG A 27 -10.43 -19.80 26.45
CA ARG A 27 -9.08 -19.21 26.36
C ARG A 27 -8.22 -19.84 25.26
N ILE A 28 -8.24 -21.17 25.12
CA ILE A 28 -7.48 -21.88 24.06
C ILE A 28 -8.03 -21.53 22.68
N ALA A 29 -9.36 -21.50 22.53
CA ALA A 29 -10.00 -21.10 21.27
C ALA A 29 -9.66 -19.64 20.89
N ALA A 30 -9.63 -18.72 21.86
CA ALA A 30 -9.28 -17.32 21.62
C ALA A 30 -7.82 -17.11 21.20
N VAL A 31 -6.87 -17.89 21.77
CA VAL A 31 -5.45 -17.83 21.37
C VAL A 31 -5.25 -18.42 19.97
N GLY A 32 -5.93 -19.53 19.65
CA GLY A 32 -5.90 -20.12 18.30
C GLY A 32 -6.49 -19.19 17.24
N LEU A 33 -7.59 -18.50 17.55
CA LEU A 33 -8.20 -17.50 16.66
C LEU A 33 -7.28 -16.29 16.46
N ALA A 34 -6.66 -15.78 17.52
CA ALA A 34 -5.75 -14.63 17.44
C ALA A 34 -4.47 -14.95 16.65
N LEU A 35 -3.92 -16.16 16.76
CA LEU A 35 -2.73 -16.59 16.00
C LEU A 35 -3.06 -16.97 14.55
N GLY A 36 -4.28 -17.45 14.27
CA GLY A 36 -4.73 -17.78 12.92
C GLY A 36 -4.96 -16.56 12.00
N MET A 37 -5.25 -15.39 12.57
CA MET A 37 -5.57 -14.18 11.79
C MET A 37 -4.35 -13.45 11.20
N PHE A 38 -3.12 -13.76 11.62
CA PHE A 38 -1.91 -13.08 11.12
C PHE A 38 -1.20 -13.81 9.96
N GLY A 39 -1.63 -15.02 9.59
CA GLY A 39 -0.89 -15.90 8.69
C GLY A 39 -0.94 -15.57 7.19
N PHE A 40 -1.66 -14.54 6.74
CA PHE A 40 -1.89 -14.33 5.30
C PHE A 40 -1.96 -12.88 4.79
N MET A 41 -1.36 -11.91 5.48
CA MET A 41 -1.13 -10.61 4.84
C MET A 41 0.25 -10.56 4.18
N ALA A 42 0.38 -11.23 3.03
CA ALA A 42 1.37 -10.85 2.05
C ALA A 42 0.85 -9.61 1.33
N VAL A 43 1.31 -8.43 1.72
CA VAL A 43 1.12 -7.22 0.90
C VAL A 43 1.99 -7.43 -0.34
N PRO A 44 1.43 -7.48 -1.57
CA PRO A 44 2.27 -7.49 -2.74
C PRO A 44 3.08 -6.19 -2.73
N VAL A 45 4.40 -6.30 -2.61
CA VAL A 45 5.29 -5.22 -2.98
C VAL A 45 5.08 -5.03 -4.47
N SER A 46 4.30 -4.02 -4.85
CA SER A 46 4.27 -3.58 -6.24
C SER A 46 5.70 -3.23 -6.58
N ALA A 47 6.28 -3.89 -7.58
CA ALA A 47 7.41 -3.29 -8.28
C ALA A 47 6.94 -1.89 -8.73
N GLU A 48 7.75 -0.84 -8.52
CA GLU A 48 7.42 0.44 -9.14
C GLU A 48 7.20 0.23 -10.63
N ASP A 49 6.08 0.76 -11.15
CA ASP A 49 5.79 0.74 -12.58
C ASP A 49 6.96 1.41 -13.30
N TYR A 50 7.68 0.65 -14.12
CA TYR A 50 8.77 1.18 -14.93
C TYR A 50 8.38 1.12 -16.41
N THR A 51 8.65 2.20 -17.13
CA THR A 51 8.45 2.26 -18.57
C THR A 51 9.72 1.78 -19.28
N ALA A 52 9.65 0.61 -19.90
CA ALA A 52 10.73 0.14 -20.78
C ALA A 52 10.65 0.86 -22.14
N VAL A 53 11.72 1.56 -22.54
CA VAL A 53 11.79 2.29 -23.82
C VAL A 53 12.87 1.69 -24.70
N MET A 54 12.47 1.10 -25.84
CA MET A 54 13.42 0.59 -26.84
C MET A 54 13.87 1.71 -27.78
N GLN A 55 15.04 1.54 -28.39
CA GLN A 55 15.61 2.55 -29.29
C GLN A 55 14.68 2.96 -30.44
N ARG A 56 13.90 2.01 -30.98
CA ARG A 56 12.95 2.26 -32.08
C ARG A 56 11.75 3.12 -31.67
N ASP A 57 11.43 3.17 -30.38
CA ASP A 57 10.26 3.87 -29.86
C ASP A 57 10.58 5.34 -29.52
N ILE A 58 11.85 5.74 -29.62
CA ILE A 58 12.31 7.09 -29.31
C ILE A 58 11.89 8.06 -30.42
N LYS A 59 11.00 8.98 -30.07
CA LYS A 59 10.51 10.04 -30.95
C LYS A 59 11.44 11.24 -30.93
N TRP A 60 12.40 11.27 -31.85
CA TRP A 60 13.30 12.40 -32.03
C TRP A 60 12.60 13.58 -32.70
N GLN A 61 12.79 14.77 -32.12
CA GLN A 61 12.31 16.05 -32.63
C GLN A 61 13.51 16.98 -32.85
N ASP A 62 13.44 17.84 -33.85
CA ASP A 62 14.48 18.84 -34.06
C ASP A 62 14.46 19.88 -32.93
N ALA A 63 15.65 20.25 -32.44
CA ALA A 63 15.82 21.16 -31.31
C ALA A 63 16.68 22.38 -31.72
N PRO A 64 16.19 23.25 -32.61
CA PRO A 64 16.96 24.37 -33.14
C PRO A 64 17.37 25.38 -32.07
N SER A 65 16.68 25.43 -30.93
CA SER A 65 17.02 26.26 -29.78
C SER A 65 18.32 25.84 -29.08
N ILE A 66 18.71 24.56 -29.19
CA ILE A 66 19.98 24.05 -28.66
C ILE A 66 21.10 24.29 -29.66
N GLY A 67 20.81 24.13 -30.95
CA GLY A 67 21.73 24.45 -32.03
C GLY A 67 21.39 23.72 -33.33
N PRO A 68 22.09 24.06 -34.43
CA PRO A 68 21.86 23.44 -35.73
C PRO A 68 22.08 21.92 -35.69
N GLY A 69 21.10 21.14 -36.17
CA GLY A 69 21.19 19.68 -36.25
C GLY A 69 21.05 18.95 -34.90
N ALA A 70 20.82 19.67 -33.80
CA ALA A 70 20.49 19.05 -32.52
C ALA A 70 19.07 18.48 -32.53
N LYS A 71 18.88 17.37 -31.83
CA LYS A 71 17.57 16.74 -31.64
C LYS A 71 17.34 16.39 -30.18
N THR A 72 16.10 16.45 -29.74
CA THR A 72 15.68 16.00 -28.41
C THR A 72 14.59 14.92 -28.52
N ALA A 73 14.47 14.10 -27.49
CA ALA A 73 13.38 13.15 -27.34
C ALA A 73 12.95 13.10 -25.88
N LEU A 74 11.67 13.32 -25.62
CA LEU A 74 11.08 13.12 -24.30
C LEU A 74 10.83 11.62 -24.10
N ILE A 75 11.35 11.07 -23.01
CA ILE A 75 11.26 9.65 -22.67
C ILE A 75 10.13 9.42 -21.68
N ASP A 76 10.02 10.30 -20.67
CA ASP A 76 8.99 10.21 -19.64
C ASP A 76 8.69 11.58 -19.01
N GLY A 77 7.51 11.74 -18.45
CA GLY A 77 7.02 12.96 -17.80
C GLY A 77 6.66 14.09 -18.77
N ASP A 78 6.61 15.32 -18.25
CA ASP A 78 6.34 16.55 -19.01
C ASP A 78 7.25 17.70 -18.54
N PRO A 79 8.17 18.22 -19.38
CA PRO A 79 9.07 19.32 -19.02
C PRO A 79 8.37 20.64 -18.71
N LYS A 80 7.08 20.78 -19.05
CA LYS A 80 6.27 21.97 -18.72
C LYS A 80 5.58 21.88 -17.37
N SER A 81 5.57 20.69 -16.78
CA SER A 81 5.00 20.42 -15.47
C SER A 81 6.09 20.51 -14.38
N SER A 82 5.70 20.64 -13.11
CA SER A 82 6.64 20.69 -11.99
C SER A 82 7.19 19.32 -11.56
N GLY A 83 6.73 18.24 -12.19
CA GLY A 83 7.17 16.88 -11.91
C GLY A 83 8.54 16.54 -12.53
N LEU A 84 9.06 15.36 -12.17
CA LEU A 84 10.27 14.82 -12.79
C LEU A 84 9.98 14.42 -14.25
N PHE A 85 10.98 14.56 -15.10
CA PHE A 85 10.93 14.13 -16.48
C PHE A 85 12.29 13.57 -16.92
N VAL A 86 12.26 12.74 -17.96
CA VAL A 86 13.47 12.16 -18.57
C VAL A 86 13.49 12.53 -20.04
N MET A 87 14.58 13.11 -20.51
CA MET A 87 14.78 13.40 -21.93
C MET A 87 16.17 12.97 -22.42
N ARG A 88 16.29 12.76 -23.73
CA ARG A 88 17.56 12.53 -24.43
C ARG A 88 17.88 13.69 -25.34
N LEU A 89 19.16 14.04 -25.38
CA LEU A 89 19.72 15.03 -26.28
C LEU A 89 20.69 14.35 -27.25
N LYS A 90 20.51 14.58 -28.55
CA LYS A 90 21.41 14.15 -29.62
C LYS A 90 22.06 15.36 -30.24
N LEU A 91 23.38 15.43 -30.13
CA LEU A 91 24.19 16.53 -30.64
C LEU A 91 24.95 16.11 -31.91
N PRO A 92 25.20 17.05 -32.83
CA PRO A 92 26.14 16.84 -33.93
C PRO A 92 27.54 16.48 -33.43
N ALA A 93 28.35 15.93 -34.34
CA ALA A 93 29.75 15.69 -34.05
C ALA A 93 30.48 17.01 -33.73
N LYS A 94 31.45 16.96 -32.81
CA LYS A 94 32.28 18.11 -32.38
C LYS A 94 31.49 19.25 -31.71
N THR A 95 30.27 19.01 -31.21
CA THR A 95 29.58 19.99 -30.37
C THR A 95 30.27 20.13 -29.01
N THR A 96 30.58 21.37 -28.62
CA THR A 96 31.11 21.70 -27.29
C THR A 96 29.95 21.96 -26.32
N ILE A 97 29.84 21.15 -25.27
CA ILE A 97 28.89 21.38 -24.17
C ILE A 97 29.56 22.30 -23.15
N LYS A 98 28.94 23.45 -22.87
CA LYS A 98 29.43 24.38 -21.85
C LYS A 98 29.12 23.86 -20.44
N LEU A 99 29.88 24.35 -19.46
CA LEU A 99 29.58 24.09 -18.06
C LEU A 99 28.17 24.62 -17.72
N HIS A 100 27.39 23.83 -17.00
CA HIS A 100 26.09 24.23 -16.47
C HIS A 100 26.17 24.36 -14.94
N THR A 101 25.27 25.15 -14.37
CA THR A 101 25.15 25.43 -12.93
C THR A 101 23.90 24.79 -12.36
#